data_AF-A0AAQ3WIZ0-F1
#
_entry.id   AF-A0AAQ3WIZ0-F1
#
_cell.length_a   1.000
_cell.length_b   1.000
_cell.length_c   1.000
_cell.angle_alpha   90.00
_cell.angle_beta   90.00
_cell.angle_gamma   90.00
#
_symmetry.space_group_name_H-M   'P 1'
#
loop_
_entity.id
_entity.type
_entity.pdbx_description
1 polymer ?
#
loop_
_entity_poly.entity_id
_entity_poly.type
_entity_poly.pdbx_seq_one_letter_code
_entity_poly.pdbx_strand_id
1 'polypeptide(L)'
;MIGSLLYLTATRLDIQFVVCLCARYQASPGTSHRQAMKRIFRYLKFTLEVGFSDADHAGCWIDRKSTSSTCQFLETSLVSWSSRKQASVALSTTEAKDVAAASCCSQLL
;
A
#
# COMPACT_ATOMS: atom_id res chain seq x y z
N MET A 1 -9.33 8.90 9.03
CA MET A 1 -8.06 9.64 8.92
C MET A 1 -7.04 9.23 9.98
N ILE A 2 -7.34 9.33 11.29
CA ILE A 2 -6.41 8.89 12.34
C ILE A 2 -6.19 7.37 12.31
N GLY A 3 -7.23 6.58 12.07
CA GLY A 3 -7.13 5.11 12.01
C GLY A 3 -6.15 4.59 10.94
N SER A 4 -6.16 5.18 9.74
CA SER A 4 -5.22 4.78 8.67
C SER A 4 -3.77 5.18 8.98
N LEU A 5 -3.57 6.31 9.65
CA LEU A 5 -2.24 6.71 10.15
C LEU A 5 -1.77 5.79 11.27
N LEU A 6 -2.65 5.35 12.17
CA LEU A 6 -2.35 4.36 13.20
C LEU A 6 -1.89 3.03 12.61
N TYR A 7 -2.52 2.57 11.52
CA TYR A 7 -2.05 1.38 10.80
C TYR A 7 -0.62 1.55 10.28
N LEU A 8 -0.31 2.71 9.69
CA LEU A 8 1.04 3.03 9.22
C LEU A 8 2.08 3.05 10.36
N THR A 9 1.70 3.37 11.61
CA THR A 9 2.65 3.36 12.73
C THR A 9 3.23 1.98 13.04
N ALA A 10 2.60 0.89 12.57
CA ALA A 10 3.13 -0.46 12.76
C ALA A 10 4.43 -0.70 11.97
N THR A 11 4.60 -0.02 10.84
CA THR A 11 5.80 -0.12 9.99
C THR A 11 6.64 1.16 10.03
N ARG A 12 6.02 2.33 10.27
CA ARG A 12 6.66 3.66 10.36
C ARG A 12 6.67 4.22 11.77
N LEU A 13 7.70 3.87 12.54
CA LEU A 13 7.88 4.34 13.92
C LEU A 13 8.22 5.85 14.01
N ASP A 14 8.72 6.44 12.93
CA ASP A 14 9.11 7.85 12.84
C ASP A 14 7.92 8.82 13.00
N ILE A 15 6.72 8.43 12.55
CA ILE A 15 5.49 9.23 12.72
C ILE A 15 4.67 8.82 13.95
N GLN A 16 5.03 7.73 14.63
CA GLN A 16 4.22 7.09 15.68
C GLN A 16 3.86 8.06 16.80
N PHE A 17 4.86 8.79 17.32
CA PHE A 17 4.64 9.72 18.42
C PHE A 17 3.58 10.79 18.07
N VAL A 18 3.72 11.43 16.92
CA VAL A 18 2.83 12.53 16.50
C VAL A 18 1.43 12.00 16.17
N VAL A 19 1.33 10.83 15.55
CA VAL A 19 0.03 10.18 15.25
C VAL A 19 -0.70 9.81 16.53
N CYS A 20 -0.02 9.16 17.48
CA CYS A 20 -0.60 8.80 18.78
C CYS A 20 -1.04 10.03 19.58
N LEU A 21 -0.25 11.11 19.55
CA LEU A 21 -0.63 12.38 20.18
C LEU A 21 -1.90 12.96 19.55
N CYS A 22 -1.97 13.03 18.22
CA CYS A 22 -3.15 13.54 17.51
C CYS A 22 -4.39 12.66 17.72
N ALA A 23 -4.22 11.35 17.89
CA ALA A 23 -5.32 10.42 18.15
C ALA A 23 -6.04 10.73 19.48
N ARG A 24 -5.32 11.17 20.51
CA ARG A 24 -5.90 11.55 21.80
C ARG A 24 -6.86 12.75 21.70
N TYR A 25 -6.59 13.66 20.76
CA TYR A 25 -7.41 14.86 20.53
C TYR A 25 -8.38 14.71 19.34
N GLN A 26 -8.69 13.47 18.94
CA GLN A 26 -9.61 13.17 17.84
C GLN A 26 -10.99 13.81 18.02
N ALA A 27 -11.52 13.82 19.24
CA ALA A 27 -12.87 14.32 19.53
C ALA A 27 -12.97 15.85 19.44
N SER A 28 -11.88 16.57 19.72
CA SER A 28 -11.81 18.04 19.65
C SER A 28 -10.42 18.51 19.22
N PRO A 29 -10.12 18.49 17.90
CA PRO A 29 -8.79 18.80 17.40
C PRO A 29 -8.52 20.32 17.38
N GLY A 30 -7.53 20.74 18.17
CA GLY A 30 -6.97 22.10 18.12
C GLY A 30 -6.29 22.45 16.78
N THR A 31 -5.95 23.73 16.59
CA THR A 31 -5.23 24.24 15.40
C THR A 31 -3.86 23.60 15.23
N SER A 32 -3.13 23.39 16.33
CA SER A 32 -1.83 22.70 16.37
C SER A 32 -1.90 21.27 15.83
N HIS A 33 -2.88 20.48 16.29
CA HIS A 33 -3.09 19.09 15.84
C HIS A 33 -3.41 19.01 14.34
N ARG A 34 -4.26 19.93 13.84
CA ARG A 34 -4.57 20.02 12.40
C ARG A 34 -3.32 20.35 11.57
N GLN A 35 -2.45 21.22 12.08
CA GLN A 35 -1.21 21.56 11.39
C GLN A 35 -0.20 20.41 11.42
N ALA A 36 -0.11 19.68 12.52
CA ALA A 36 0.70 18.46 12.63
C ALA A 36 0.23 17.39 11.63
N MET A 37 -1.08 17.17 11.52
CA MET A 37 -1.64 16.26 10.51
C MET A 37 -1.26 16.66 9.09
N LYS A 38 -1.37 17.96 8.75
CA LYS A 38 -0.93 18.46 7.43
C LYS A 38 0.56 18.28 7.18
N ARG A 39 1.41 18.26 8.22
CA ARG A 39 2.83 17.96 8.08
C ARG A 39 3.06 16.48 7.81
N ILE A 40 2.38 15.59 8.55
CA ILE A 40 2.43 14.14 8.32
C ILE A 40 2.03 13.81 6.89
N PHE A 41 0.90 14.33 6.39
CA PHE A 41 0.47 14.05 5.02
C PHE A 41 1.45 14.58 3.96
N ARG A 42 2.08 15.74 4.19
CA ARG A 42 3.13 16.23 3.29
C ARG A 42 4.35 15.33 3.32
N TYR A 43 4.78 14.90 4.50
CA TYR A 43 5.90 13.98 4.65
C TYR A 43 5.65 12.66 3.90
N LEU A 44 4.48 12.05 4.11
CA LEU A 44 4.09 10.83 3.40
C LEU A 44 4.05 11.03 1.88
N LYS A 45 3.49 12.14 1.40
CA LYS A 45 3.41 12.45 -0.04
C LYS A 45 4.78 12.59 -0.71
N PHE A 46 5.79 13.08 0.00
CA PHE A 46 7.15 13.25 -0.54
C PHE A 46 8.06 12.06 -0.27
N THR A 47 7.56 11.01 0.38
CA THR A 47 8.34 9.79 0.57
C THR A 47 8.27 8.95 -0.70
N LEU A 48 9.40 8.35 -1.09
CA LEU A 48 9.46 7.47 -2.25
C LEU A 48 8.59 6.22 -2.04
N GLU A 49 7.72 5.97 -2.99
CA GLU A 49 6.92 4.75 -3.08
C GLU A 49 7.57 3.77 -4.06
N VAL A 50 7.84 2.56 -3.58
CA VAL A 50 8.42 1.47 -4.38
C VAL A 50 7.46 0.29 -4.40
N GLY A 51 7.00 -0.07 -5.59
CA GLY A 51 6.12 -1.22 -5.80
C GLY A 51 6.90 -2.41 -6.36
N PHE A 52 6.68 -3.59 -5.79
CA PHE A 52 7.08 -4.87 -6.35
C PHE A 52 5.84 -5.62 -6.83
N SER A 53 5.96 -6.29 -7.97
CA SER A 53 4.91 -7.14 -8.51
C SER A 53 5.52 -8.44 -9.02
N ASP A 54 4.78 -9.52 -8.87
CA ASP A 54 5.11 -10.83 -9.43
C ASP A 54 3.82 -11.56 -9.82
N ALA A 55 3.95 -12.53 -10.71
CA ALA A 55 2.85 -13.40 -11.11
C ALA A 55 3.33 -14.81 -11.37
N ASP A 56 2.57 -15.80 -10.90
CA ASP A 56 2.70 -17.16 -11.41
C ASP A 56 2.09 -17.26 -12.82
N HIS A 57 2.50 -18.25 -13.62
CA HIS A 57 1.87 -18.54 -14.89
C HIS A 57 1.06 -19.83 -14.80
N ALA A 58 -0.26 -19.70 -15.01
CA ALA A 58 -1.19 -20.81 -14.96
C ALA A 58 -1.09 -21.66 -13.68
N GLY A 59 -0.88 -21.00 -12.54
CA GLY A 59 -0.71 -21.65 -11.23
C GLY A 59 -1.93 -22.42 -10.75
N CYS A 60 -3.14 -22.04 -11.18
CA CYS A 60 -4.35 -22.80 -10.87
C CYS A 60 -4.53 -23.99 -11.82
N TRP A 61 -4.60 -25.20 -11.29
CA TRP A 61 -4.79 -26.41 -12.09
C TRP A 61 -6.16 -26.53 -12.76
N ILE A 62 -7.20 -25.93 -12.17
CA ILE A 62 -8.59 -26.09 -12.64
C ILE A 62 -8.88 -25.12 -13.79
N ASP A 63 -8.63 -23.83 -13.59
CA ASP A 63 -8.98 -22.78 -14.56
C ASP A 63 -7.75 -22.24 -15.32
N ARG A 64 -6.54 -22.73 -15.01
CA ARG A 64 -5.26 -22.29 -15.61
C ARG A 64 -5.00 -20.80 -15.45
N LYS A 65 -5.67 -20.13 -14.50
CA LYS A 65 -5.45 -18.72 -14.22
C LYS A 65 -4.19 -18.51 -13.39
N SER A 66 -3.56 -17.38 -13.65
CA SER A 66 -2.41 -16.89 -12.91
C SER A 66 -2.82 -16.23 -11.60
N THR A 67 -1.90 -16.17 -10.64
CA THR A 67 -2.02 -15.42 -9.39
C THR A 67 -1.03 -14.25 -9.45
N SER A 68 -1.56 -13.03 -9.36
CA SER A 68 -0.77 -11.81 -9.23
C SER A 68 -0.54 -11.48 -7.76
N SER A 69 0.71 -11.22 -7.41
CA SER A 69 1.10 -10.66 -6.11
C SER A 69 1.69 -9.28 -6.28
N THR A 70 1.28 -8.35 -5.41
CA THR A 70 1.79 -6.98 -5.37
C THR A 70 2.17 -6.61 -3.95
N CYS A 71 3.25 -5.85 -3.79
CA CYS A 71 3.72 -5.31 -2.51
C CYS A 71 4.15 -3.86 -2.72
N GLN A 72 3.64 -2.94 -1.92
CA GLN A 72 3.95 -1.52 -2.01
C GLN A 72 4.61 -1.05 -0.73
N PHE A 73 5.79 -0.46 -0.88
CA PHE A 73 6.60 0.08 0.20
C PHE A 73 6.63 1.60 0.12
N LEU A 74 6.54 2.22 1.28
CA LEU A 74 6.88 3.62 1.49
C LEU A 74 8.25 3.64 2.17
N GLU A 75 9.29 4.05 1.44
CA GLU A 75 10.70 3.91 1.85
C GLU A 75 11.08 2.45 2.14
N THR A 76 11.04 2.02 3.40
CA THR A 76 11.33 0.64 3.84
C THR A 76 10.11 -0.08 4.43
N SER A 77 8.98 0.62 4.53
CA SER A 77 7.80 0.16 5.25
C SER A 77 6.73 -0.36 4.30
N LEU A 78 6.31 -1.62 4.46
CA LEU A 78 5.21 -2.20 3.68
C LEU A 78 3.90 -1.50 4.07
N VAL A 79 3.22 -0.90 3.09
CA VAL A 79 1.95 -0.17 3.30
C VAL A 79 0.77 -1.00 2.80
N SER A 80 0.93 -1.64 1.65
CA SER A 80 -0.12 -2.42 0.99
C SER A 80 0.46 -3.67 0.37
N TRP A 81 -0.29 -4.76 0.41
CA TRP A 81 0.04 -5.98 -0.29
C TRP A 81 -1.25 -6.63 -0.78
N SER A 82 -1.16 -7.34 -1.89
CA SER A 82 -2.28 -8.14 -2.39
C SER A 82 -1.79 -9.39 -3.09
N SER A 83 -2.57 -10.46 -2.96
CA SER A 83 -2.41 -11.68 -3.75
C SER A 83 -3.78 -12.02 -4.31
N ARG A 84 -3.91 -12.01 -5.63
CA ARG A 84 -5.20 -12.15 -6.32
C ARG A 84 -5.06 -13.04 -7.54
N LYS A 85 -5.98 -13.99 -7.70
CA LYS A 85 -6.14 -14.73 -8.94
C LYS A 85 -6.59 -13.78 -10.05
N GLN A 86 -5.95 -13.83 -11.20
CA GLN A 86 -6.26 -13.00 -12.37
C GLN A 86 -7.66 -13.31 -12.89
N ALA A 87 -8.29 -12.34 -13.55
CA ALA A 87 -9.62 -12.51 -14.12
C ALA A 87 -9.57 -13.34 -15.41
N SER A 88 -8.55 -13.13 -16.24
CA SER A 88 -8.27 -13.85 -17.48
C SER A 88 -7.18 -14.90 -17.29
N VAL A 89 -7.09 -15.81 -18.25
CA VAL A 89 -5.97 -16.75 -18.40
C VAL A 89 -4.89 -16.05 -19.22
N ALA A 90 -3.70 -15.88 -18.66
CA ALA A 90 -2.55 -15.37 -19.41
C ALA A 90 -2.03 -16.46 -20.36
N LEU A 91 -1.63 -16.08 -21.57
CA LEU A 91 -1.07 -16.98 -22.59
C LEU A 91 0.44 -17.15 -22.46
N SER A 92 1.10 -16.31 -21.66
CA SER A 92 2.53 -16.41 -21.38
C SER A 92 2.87 -15.93 -19.98
N THR A 93 4.08 -16.26 -19.50
CA THR A 93 4.62 -15.76 -18.24
C THR A 93 4.80 -14.24 -18.26
N THR A 94 5.16 -13.67 -19.41
CA THR A 94 5.31 -12.22 -19.58
C THR A 94 3.98 -11.50 -19.42
N GLU A 95 2.94 -12.00 -20.09
CA GLU A 95 1.59 -11.43 -19.98
C GLU A 95 1.07 -11.49 -18.54
N ALA A 96 1.29 -12.60 -17.84
CA ALA A 96 0.91 -12.72 -16.43
C ALA A 96 1.59 -11.66 -15.56
N LYS A 97 2.88 -11.39 -15.81
CA LYS A 97 3.65 -10.36 -15.10
C LYS A 97 3.21 -8.95 -15.47
N ASP A 98 2.85 -8.68 -16.72
CA ASP A 98 2.34 -7.38 -17.15
C ASP A 98 1.00 -7.06 -16.48
N VAL A 99 0.12 -8.06 -16.33
CA VAL A 99 -1.13 -7.91 -15.58
C VAL A 99 -0.86 -7.62 -14.10
N ALA A 100 0.10 -8.31 -13.47
CA ALA A 100 0.51 -8.01 -12.10
C ALA A 100 1.09 -6.60 -11.97
N ALA A 101 1.97 -6.17 -12.88
CA ALA A 101 2.55 -4.82 -12.89
C ALA A 101 1.47 -3.75 -13.05
N ALA A 102 0.52 -3.93 -13.98
CA ALA A 102 -0.60 -3.03 -14.15
C ALA A 102 -1.45 -2.93 -12.88
N SER A 103 -1.75 -4.06 -12.24
CA SER A 103 -2.48 -4.06 -10.97
C SER A 103 -1.71 -3.35 -9.84
N CYS A 104 -0.39 -3.50 -9.77
CA CYS A 104 0.46 -2.82 -8.79
C CYS A 104 0.42 -1.30 -9.00
N CYS A 105 0.55 -0.83 -10.24
CA CYS A 105 0.46 0.60 -10.58
C CYS A 105 -0.92 1.17 -10.30
N SER A 106 -2.00 0.42 -10.57
CA SER A 106 -3.37 0.87 -10.29
C SER A 106 -3.68 1.05 -8.80
N GLN A 107 -2.93 0.38 -7.92
CA GLN A 107 -3.04 0.54 -6.47
C GLN A 107 -2.21 1.72 -5.93
N LEU A 108 -1.28 2.27 -6.73
CA LEU A 108 -0.47 3.45 -6.37
C LEU A 108 -1.14 4.77 -6.79
N LEU A 109 -2.10 4.73 -7.73
CA LEU A 109 -2.88 5.88 -8.22
C LEU A 109 -4.19 6.04 -7.45
#